data_AF-A0A559MHW4-F1
#
_entry.id   AF-A0A559MHW4-F1
#
_cell.length_a   1.000
_cell.length_b   1.000
_cell.length_c   1.000
_cell.angle_alpha   90.00
_cell.angle_beta   90.00
_cell.angle_gamma   90.00
#
_symmetry.space_group_name_H-M   'P 1'
#
loop_
_entity.id
_entity.type
_entity.pdbx_description
1 polymer ?
#
loop_
_entity_poly.entity_id
_entity_poly.type
_entity_poly.pdbx_seq_one_letter_code
_entity_poly.pdbx_strand_id
1 'polypeptide(L)'
;MSSPGAGFEYPATEVSWLKRDVLLFANSIGCTADELHFLFELHPNFSVFPTYPVILPIKQTTQEVIDFYASQAATTIPGVPEFDYRRVVDGQRLMTFYKPLPPTSEGRKFELRQKVIGVYDKGKAGSVLETQTDIVDKATGEVYSSAIGSAFFVGQGNWGGPKGPASQNFPPPEGRKPDVVVSHQTTAESALLYRLNGDYNPLHATPEPGQKMGFGGTIMHG
;
A
#
# COMPACT_ATOMS: atom_id res chain seq x y z
N MET A 1 -22.62 -18.47 3.87
CA MET A 1 -22.31 -18.43 2.42
C MET A 1 -20.82 -18.14 2.31
N SER A 2 -20.08 -18.92 1.54
CA SER A 2 -18.65 -18.68 1.27
C SER A 2 -18.46 -17.25 0.77
N SER A 3 -17.54 -16.49 1.36
CA SER A 3 -17.19 -15.15 0.83
C SER A 3 -16.62 -15.35 -0.58
N PRO A 4 -17.22 -14.78 -1.63
CA PRO A 4 -16.69 -14.90 -2.99
C PRO A 4 -15.23 -14.49 -3.04
N GLY A 5 -14.41 -15.25 -3.76
CA GLY A 5 -12.97 -15.02 -3.89
C GLY A 5 -12.12 -15.28 -2.65
N ALA A 6 -12.67 -15.49 -1.44
CA ALA A 6 -11.85 -15.70 -0.24
C ALA A 6 -11.01 -16.98 -0.36
N GLY A 7 -9.73 -16.87 -0.02
CA GLY A 7 -8.73 -17.92 -0.20
C GLY A 7 -8.14 -18.00 -1.61
N PHE A 8 -8.59 -17.17 -2.56
CA PHE A 8 -7.90 -17.02 -3.83
C PHE A 8 -6.49 -16.48 -3.61
N GLU A 9 -5.49 -17.20 -4.13
CA GLU A 9 -4.08 -16.79 -4.09
C GLU A 9 -3.66 -16.27 -5.45
N TYR A 10 -3.04 -15.09 -5.45
CA TYR A 10 -2.41 -14.55 -6.64
C TYR A 10 -1.08 -15.27 -6.88
N PRO A 11 -0.59 -15.33 -8.14
CA PRO A 11 0.76 -15.79 -8.41
C PRO A 11 1.78 -15.02 -7.57
N ALA A 12 2.72 -15.74 -6.95
CA ALA A 12 3.82 -15.12 -6.23
C ALA A 12 4.60 -14.19 -7.18
N THR A 13 4.88 -12.97 -6.72
CA THR A 13 5.53 -11.93 -7.53
C THR A 13 6.86 -11.55 -6.90
N GLU A 14 7.95 -11.56 -7.66
CA GLU A 14 9.26 -11.15 -7.13
C GLU A 14 9.26 -9.67 -6.76
N VAL A 15 9.99 -9.32 -5.69
CA VAL A 15 10.24 -7.93 -5.29
C VAL A 15 11.72 -7.70 -5.06
N SER A 16 12.19 -6.50 -5.41
CA SER A 16 13.57 -6.13 -5.18
C SER A 16 13.74 -4.64 -4.90
N TRP A 17 14.79 -4.34 -4.12
CA TRP A 17 15.16 -2.98 -3.77
C TRP A 17 16.65 -2.83 -3.53
N LEU A 18 17.14 -1.64 -3.85
CA LEU A 18 18.49 -1.20 -3.59
C LEU A 18 18.53 -0.18 -2.45
N LYS A 19 19.74 0.12 -1.95
CA LYS A 19 19.91 1.13 -0.91
C LYS A 19 19.33 2.49 -1.31
N ARG A 20 19.43 2.85 -2.60
CA ARG A 20 18.84 4.07 -3.14
C ARG A 20 17.31 4.12 -2.98
N ASP A 21 16.63 3.00 -3.14
CA ASP A 21 15.17 2.92 -3.02
C ASP A 21 14.72 3.19 -1.58
N VAL A 22 15.43 2.62 -0.59
CA VAL A 22 15.09 2.82 0.83
C VAL A 22 15.44 4.24 1.31
N LEU A 23 16.50 4.86 0.75
CA LEU A 23 16.85 6.26 1.00
C LEU A 23 15.78 7.20 0.43
N LEU A 24 15.36 6.96 -0.82
CA LEU A 24 14.30 7.71 -1.48
C LEU A 24 13.01 7.65 -0.67
N PHE A 25 12.63 6.45 -0.22
CA PHE A 25 11.43 6.26 0.58
C PHE A 25 11.51 7.06 1.88
N ALA A 26 12.56 6.86 2.67
CA ALA A 26 12.76 7.56 3.93
C ALA A 26 12.71 9.09 3.77
N ASN A 27 13.39 9.62 2.75
CA ASN A 27 13.38 11.05 2.47
C ASN A 27 11.98 11.55 2.05
N SER A 28 11.29 10.80 1.19
CA SER A 28 9.99 11.19 0.66
C SER A 28 8.85 11.17 1.68
N ILE A 29 8.97 10.39 2.76
CA ILE A 29 8.02 10.37 3.88
C ILE A 29 8.40 11.36 4.99
N GLY A 30 9.46 12.16 4.78
CA GLY A 30 9.78 13.27 5.66
C GLY A 30 10.79 12.98 6.76
N CYS A 31 11.60 11.91 6.66
CA CYS A 31 12.74 11.74 7.55
C CYS A 31 13.64 12.99 7.50
N THR A 32 14.09 13.43 8.66
CA THR A 32 14.83 14.68 8.83
C THR A 32 16.34 14.46 8.84
N ALA A 33 17.11 15.54 8.72
CA ALA A 33 18.57 15.48 8.77
C ALA A 33 19.12 14.92 10.09
N ASP A 34 18.34 14.90 11.17
CA ASP A 34 18.71 14.28 12.45
C ASP A 34 18.51 12.75 12.45
N GLU A 35 17.86 12.21 11.42
CA GLU A 35 17.56 10.79 11.25
C GLU A 35 18.47 10.14 10.19
N LEU A 36 19.77 10.46 10.24
CA LEU A 36 20.77 9.95 9.27
C LEU A 36 20.84 8.43 9.19
N HIS A 37 20.40 7.71 10.23
CA HIS A 37 20.29 6.25 10.19
C HIS A 37 19.27 5.74 9.15
N PHE A 38 18.38 6.59 8.63
CA PHE A 38 17.53 6.28 7.47
C PHE A 38 17.99 6.95 6.17
N LEU A 39 18.81 8.00 6.24
CA LEU A 39 19.14 8.88 5.10
C LEU A 39 20.59 8.82 4.65
N PHE A 40 21.46 8.07 5.34
CA PHE A 40 22.87 7.97 5.01
C PHE A 40 23.33 6.51 5.05
N GLU A 41 23.64 5.97 3.89
CA GLU A 41 23.97 4.56 3.68
C GLU A 41 25.28 4.09 4.32
N LEU A 42 26.13 5.04 4.74
CA LEU A 42 27.36 4.78 5.50
C LEU A 42 27.19 5.01 7.01
N HIS A 43 26.00 5.41 7.47
CA HIS A 43 25.72 5.52 8.89
C HIS A 43 25.90 4.14 9.57
N PRO A 44 26.55 4.04 10.74
CA PRO A 44 26.83 2.75 11.39
C PRO A 44 25.57 1.94 11.72
N ASN A 45 24.44 2.63 11.91
CA ASN A 45 23.12 2.02 12.15
C ASN A 45 22.16 2.17 10.95
N PHE A 46 22.69 2.27 9.71
CA PHE A 46 21.85 2.42 8.53
C PHE A 46 20.77 1.34 8.44
N SER A 47 19.52 1.76 8.39
CA SER A 47 18.35 0.90 8.52
C SER A 47 17.28 1.27 7.51
N VAL A 48 16.41 0.31 7.18
CA VAL A 48 15.23 0.56 6.34
C VAL A 48 14.11 1.12 7.23
N PHE A 49 13.43 2.16 6.77
CA PHE A 49 12.26 2.68 7.49
C PHE A 49 11.18 1.59 7.58
N PRO A 50 10.58 1.33 8.77
CA PRO A 50 9.74 0.15 8.99
C PRO A 50 8.59 -0.03 8.00
N THR A 51 7.96 1.05 7.54
CA THR A 51 6.82 1.01 6.61
C THR A 51 7.21 0.86 5.13
N TYR A 52 8.50 0.82 4.78
CA TYR A 52 8.97 0.58 3.40
C TYR A 52 8.30 -0.62 2.69
N PRO A 53 8.00 -1.76 3.35
CA PRO A 53 7.31 -2.87 2.69
C PRO A 53 5.98 -2.51 2.02
N VAL A 54 5.33 -1.41 2.42
CA VAL A 54 4.04 -0.98 1.87
C VAL A 54 4.08 -0.70 0.37
N ILE A 55 5.24 -0.27 -0.15
CA ILE A 55 5.38 0.10 -1.56
C ILE A 55 5.77 -1.06 -2.48
N LEU A 56 6.35 -2.13 -1.91
CA LEU A 56 6.83 -3.29 -2.67
C LEU A 56 5.75 -3.97 -3.54
N PRO A 57 4.47 -4.08 -3.12
CA PRO A 57 3.40 -4.59 -3.98
C PRO A 57 3.22 -3.82 -5.29
N ILE A 58 3.53 -2.53 -5.29
CA ILE A 58 3.38 -1.64 -6.45
C ILE A 58 4.70 -1.57 -7.22
N LYS A 59 5.82 -1.34 -6.52
CA LYS A 59 7.17 -1.23 -7.10
C LYS A 59 7.63 -2.53 -7.76
N GLN A 60 7.29 -3.68 -7.19
CA GLN A 60 7.75 -5.00 -7.62
C GLN A 60 9.29 -5.04 -7.74
N THR A 61 9.82 -5.36 -8.92
CA THR A 61 11.26 -5.37 -9.22
C THR A 61 11.72 -4.16 -10.04
N THR A 62 10.81 -3.26 -10.42
CA THR A 62 11.14 -2.20 -11.36
C THR A 62 12.02 -1.11 -10.72
N GLN A 63 12.92 -0.58 -11.53
CA GLN A 63 13.61 0.70 -11.33
C GLN A 63 13.03 1.78 -12.27
N GLU A 64 12.05 1.37 -13.07
CA GLU A 64 11.09 2.07 -13.92
C GLU A 64 10.18 3.11 -13.27
N VAL A 65 9.68 4.09 -14.02
CA VAL A 65 8.29 4.53 -13.82
C VAL A 65 7.30 3.40 -14.13
N ILE A 66 6.14 3.41 -13.46
CA ILE A 66 5.06 2.45 -13.67
C ILE A 66 3.88 3.18 -14.31
N ASP A 67 3.34 2.64 -15.41
CA ASP A 67 2.00 3.04 -15.84
C ASP A 67 0.99 2.42 -14.87
N PHE A 68 0.51 3.23 -13.92
CA PHE A 68 -0.38 2.76 -12.86
C PHE A 68 -1.59 2.03 -13.44
N TYR A 69 -2.33 2.62 -14.37
CA TYR A 69 -3.54 1.99 -14.90
C TYR A 69 -3.26 0.72 -15.70
N ALA A 70 -2.18 0.69 -16.48
CA ALA A 70 -1.80 -0.54 -17.21
C ALA A 70 -1.30 -1.64 -16.27
N SER A 71 -0.67 -1.27 -15.15
CA SER A 71 -0.18 -2.22 -14.14
C SER A 71 -1.28 -2.84 -13.29
N GLN A 72 -2.47 -2.23 -13.23
CA GLN A 72 -3.64 -2.76 -12.54
C GLN A 72 -4.35 -3.91 -13.29
N ALA A 73 -3.64 -4.65 -14.14
CA ALA A 73 -4.19 -5.77 -14.90
C ALA A 73 -4.94 -6.72 -13.94
N ALA A 74 -6.27 -6.79 -14.11
CA ALA A 74 -7.12 -7.51 -13.18
C ALA A 74 -6.86 -9.01 -13.35
N THR A 75 -6.25 -9.62 -12.35
CA THR A 75 -6.36 -11.08 -12.19
C THR A 75 -7.82 -11.38 -11.86
N THR A 76 -8.50 -12.17 -12.70
CA THR A 76 -9.89 -12.56 -12.47
C THR A 76 -9.97 -13.40 -11.19
N ILE A 77 -10.66 -12.88 -10.18
CA ILE A 77 -10.94 -13.61 -8.95
C ILE A 77 -12.24 -14.40 -9.16
N PRO A 78 -12.24 -15.74 -9.03
CA PRO A 78 -13.45 -16.54 -9.26
C PRO A 78 -14.63 -16.10 -8.37
N GLY A 79 -15.78 -15.86 -9.01
CA GLY A 79 -17.02 -15.48 -8.32
C GLY A 79 -17.09 -14.01 -7.89
N VAL A 80 -16.14 -13.18 -8.30
CA VAL A 80 -16.10 -11.74 -7.99
C VAL A 80 -16.33 -10.94 -9.27
N PRO A 81 -17.16 -9.87 -9.25
CA PRO A 81 -17.33 -8.99 -10.40
C PRO A 81 -16.01 -8.33 -10.83
N GLU A 82 -15.90 -8.01 -12.11
CA GLU A 82 -14.80 -7.15 -12.59
C GLU A 82 -15.03 -5.72 -12.11
N PHE A 83 -14.02 -5.16 -11.44
CA PHE A 83 -14.06 -3.78 -10.94
C PHE A 83 -13.16 -2.85 -11.76
N ASP A 84 -13.60 -1.61 -11.94
CA ASP A 84 -12.84 -0.54 -12.56
C ASP A 84 -11.90 0.12 -11.55
N TYR A 85 -10.60 -0.14 -11.70
CA TYR A 85 -9.54 0.41 -10.85
C TYR A 85 -9.31 1.92 -11.02
N ARG A 86 -9.92 2.57 -12.03
CA ARG A 86 -9.90 4.05 -12.12
C ARG A 86 -10.76 4.71 -11.04
N ARG A 87 -11.61 3.94 -10.37
CA ARG A 87 -12.50 4.39 -9.28
C ARG A 87 -12.24 3.60 -8.00
N VAL A 88 -10.97 3.33 -7.72
CA VAL A 88 -10.52 2.68 -6.48
C VAL A 88 -9.88 3.71 -5.55
N VAL A 89 -10.08 3.54 -4.25
CA VAL A 89 -9.32 4.23 -3.21
C VAL A 89 -8.75 3.19 -2.24
N ASP A 90 -7.56 3.45 -1.70
CA ASP A 90 -7.04 2.65 -0.60
C ASP A 90 -7.86 2.98 0.66
N GLY A 91 -8.49 1.95 1.24
CA GLY A 91 -9.45 2.12 2.32
C GLY A 91 -8.80 2.06 3.69
N GLN A 92 -8.13 0.94 3.99
CA GLN A 92 -7.54 0.64 5.29
C GLN A 92 -6.29 -0.21 5.08
N ARG A 93 -5.32 -0.02 5.97
CA ARG A 93 -4.09 -0.82 6.02
C ARG A 93 -3.77 -1.20 7.46
N LEU A 94 -3.54 -2.48 7.69
CA LEU A 94 -2.97 -3.02 8.92
C LEU A 94 -1.67 -3.73 8.57
N MET A 95 -0.54 -3.27 9.11
CA MET A 95 0.77 -3.88 8.87
C MET A 95 1.31 -4.52 10.14
N THR A 96 1.82 -5.74 10.00
CA THR A 96 2.57 -6.47 11.03
C THR A 96 4.00 -6.64 10.55
N PHE A 97 4.96 -6.19 11.35
CA PHE A 97 6.39 -6.27 11.05
C PHE A 97 7.02 -7.34 11.94
N TYR A 98 7.45 -8.44 11.33
CA TYR A 98 8.09 -9.55 12.06
C TYR A 98 9.59 -9.37 12.14
N LYS A 99 10.20 -8.85 11.08
CA LYS A 99 11.64 -8.62 10.96
C LYS A 99 11.91 -7.34 10.16
N PRO A 100 12.99 -6.59 10.47
CA PRO A 100 13.42 -5.50 9.62
C PRO A 100 13.86 -6.05 8.26
N LEU A 101 13.49 -5.35 7.17
CA LEU A 101 14.06 -5.65 5.86
C LEU A 101 15.56 -5.30 5.84
N PRO A 102 16.40 -6.07 5.13
CA PRO A 102 17.78 -5.66 4.90
C PRO A 102 17.84 -4.36 4.08
N PRO A 103 18.91 -3.55 4.21
CA PRO A 103 19.08 -2.31 3.43
C PRO A 103 19.06 -2.48 1.91
N THR A 104 19.24 -3.70 1.41
CA THR A 104 19.05 -4.08 0.01
C THR A 104 18.62 -5.53 -0.07
N SER A 105 17.86 -5.87 -1.12
CA SER A 105 17.58 -7.26 -1.49
C SER A 105 18.72 -7.93 -2.25
N GLU A 106 19.78 -7.20 -2.64
CA GLU A 106 20.89 -7.77 -3.43
C GLU A 106 21.50 -9.02 -2.75
N GLY A 107 21.75 -10.06 -3.55
CA GLY A 107 22.23 -11.36 -3.05
C GLY A 107 21.15 -12.24 -2.40
N ARG A 108 19.91 -11.75 -2.29
CA ARG A 108 18.75 -12.48 -1.76
C ARG A 108 17.57 -12.38 -2.74
N LYS A 109 16.60 -13.28 -2.60
CA LYS A 109 15.37 -13.24 -3.39
C LYS A 109 14.19 -13.10 -2.46
N PHE A 110 13.36 -12.11 -2.72
CA PHE A 110 12.13 -11.86 -1.99
C PHE A 110 10.93 -11.95 -2.92
N GLU A 111 9.80 -12.39 -2.39
CA GLU A 111 8.56 -12.46 -3.14
C GLU A 111 7.38 -11.95 -2.30
N LEU A 112 6.43 -11.34 -3.00
CA LEU A 112 5.08 -11.05 -2.55
C LEU A 112 4.26 -12.33 -2.64
N ARG A 113 3.57 -12.68 -1.56
CA ARG A 113 2.49 -13.65 -1.57
C ARG A 113 1.21 -12.95 -1.19
N GLN A 114 0.25 -12.93 -2.10
CA GLN A 114 -1.01 -12.21 -1.90
C GLN A 114 -2.17 -13.19 -1.96
N LYS A 115 -3.11 -13.04 -1.03
CA LYS A 115 -4.37 -13.78 -1.02
C LYS A 115 -5.55 -12.87 -0.74
N VAL A 116 -6.68 -13.17 -1.35
CA VAL A 116 -7.95 -12.52 -1.06
C VAL A 116 -8.48 -13.08 0.25
N ILE A 117 -8.76 -12.17 1.19
CA ILE A 117 -9.36 -12.55 2.49
C ILE A 117 -10.87 -12.29 2.51
N GLY A 118 -11.36 -11.39 1.66
CA GLY A 118 -12.79 -11.14 1.52
C GLY A 118 -13.13 -10.19 0.39
N VAL A 119 -14.34 -10.33 -0.14
CA VAL A 119 -14.93 -9.39 -1.11
C VAL A 119 -16.35 -9.06 -0.68
N TYR A 120 -16.64 -7.78 -0.51
CA TYR A 120 -17.88 -7.34 0.11
C TYR A 120 -18.64 -6.30 -0.71
N ASP A 121 -19.96 -6.48 -0.77
CA ASP A 121 -20.89 -5.53 -1.37
C ASP A 121 -21.35 -4.52 -0.31
N LYS A 122 -20.96 -3.25 -0.47
CA LYS A 122 -21.37 -2.14 0.39
C LYS A 122 -22.58 -1.38 -0.21
N GLY A 123 -23.33 -2.02 -1.10
CA GLY A 123 -24.49 -1.47 -1.78
C GLY A 123 -24.12 -0.32 -2.72
N LYS A 124 -24.96 0.71 -2.78
CA LYS A 124 -24.72 1.89 -3.64
C LYS A 124 -23.36 2.56 -3.41
N ALA A 125 -22.78 2.43 -2.22
CA ALA A 125 -21.50 3.05 -1.90
C ALA A 125 -20.33 2.45 -2.70
N GLY A 126 -20.33 1.12 -2.93
CA GLY A 126 -19.25 0.44 -3.62
C GLY A 126 -19.03 -1.00 -3.20
N SER A 127 -17.87 -1.52 -3.55
CA SER A 127 -17.38 -2.84 -3.12
C SER A 127 -16.03 -2.73 -2.43
N VAL A 128 -15.75 -3.65 -1.51
CA VAL A 128 -14.44 -3.79 -0.84
C VAL A 128 -13.80 -5.09 -1.31
N LEU A 129 -12.53 -5.02 -1.72
CA LEU A 129 -11.65 -6.17 -1.86
C LEU A 129 -10.60 -6.11 -0.75
N GLU A 130 -10.64 -7.07 0.17
CA GLU A 130 -9.62 -7.23 1.19
C GLU A 130 -8.60 -8.28 0.76
N THR A 131 -7.32 -7.93 0.90
CA THR A 131 -6.21 -8.83 0.62
C THR A 131 -5.22 -8.84 1.76
N GLN A 132 -4.64 -10.01 2.03
CA GLN A 132 -3.41 -10.14 2.80
C GLN A 132 -2.24 -10.24 1.83
N THR A 133 -1.18 -9.49 2.09
CA THR A 133 0.06 -9.49 1.32
C THR A 133 1.24 -9.69 2.26
N ASP A 134 2.04 -10.71 1.98
CA ASP A 134 3.22 -11.07 2.76
C ASP A 134 4.49 -10.81 1.94
N ILE A 135 5.52 -10.24 2.56
CA ILE A 135 6.88 -10.13 2.02
C ILE A 135 7.71 -11.28 2.57
N VAL A 136 8.18 -12.15 1.69
CA VAL A 136 8.79 -13.44 2.06
C VAL A 136 10.19 -13.55 1.49
N ASP A 137 11.16 -13.95 2.31
CA ASP A 137 12.45 -14.42 1.82
C ASP A 137 12.26 -15.80 1.17
N LYS A 138 12.54 -15.89 -0.13
CA LYS A 138 12.24 -17.08 -0.92
C LYS A 138 13.09 -18.30 -0.55
N ALA A 139 14.32 -18.08 -0.10
CA ALA A 139 15.25 -19.16 0.21
C ALA A 139 14.88 -19.84 1.54
N THR A 140 14.39 -19.06 2.50
CA THR A 140 14.09 -19.52 3.86
C THR A 140 12.60 -19.75 4.11
N GLY A 141 11.73 -19.14 3.31
CA GLY A 141 10.29 -19.11 3.53
C GLY A 141 9.86 -18.17 4.66
N GLU A 142 10.77 -17.39 5.23
CA GLU A 142 10.48 -16.49 6.35
C GLU A 142 9.70 -15.26 5.90
N VAL A 143 8.63 -14.94 6.64
CA VAL A 143 7.83 -13.73 6.43
C VAL A 143 8.47 -12.56 7.19
N TYR A 144 8.77 -11.46 6.48
CA TYR A 144 9.33 -10.23 7.06
C TYR A 144 8.26 -9.27 7.51
N SER A 145 7.21 -9.12 6.70
CA SER A 145 6.04 -8.30 7.01
C SER A 145 4.79 -8.89 6.39
N SER A 146 3.66 -8.68 7.04
CA SER A 146 2.33 -8.96 6.50
C SER A 146 1.49 -7.69 6.53
N ALA A 147 0.72 -7.46 5.48
CA ALA A 147 -0.21 -6.34 5.41
C ALA A 147 -1.60 -6.85 5.02
N ILE A 148 -2.61 -6.46 5.80
CA ILE A 148 -4.01 -6.57 5.40
C ILE A 148 -4.42 -5.20 4.85
N GLY A 149 -4.81 -5.16 3.58
CA GLY A 149 -5.23 -3.96 2.87
C GLY A 149 -6.64 -4.11 2.29
N SER A 150 -7.38 -3.00 2.23
CA SER A 150 -8.71 -2.97 1.63
C SER A 150 -8.77 -1.98 0.47
N ALA A 151 -9.02 -2.45 -0.74
CA ALA A 151 -9.33 -1.59 -1.89
C ALA A 151 -10.84 -1.32 -1.93
N PHE A 152 -11.24 -0.05 -1.95
CA PHE A 152 -12.65 0.35 -2.05
C PHE A 152 -12.98 0.85 -3.46
N PHE A 153 -13.84 0.11 -4.16
CA PHE A 153 -14.30 0.40 -5.51
C PHE A 153 -15.57 1.24 -5.47
N VAL A 154 -15.39 2.56 -5.60
CA VAL A 154 -16.44 3.57 -5.39
C VAL A 154 -17.58 3.40 -6.40
N GLY A 155 -18.80 3.20 -5.90
CA GLY A 155 -20.02 3.08 -6.69
C GLY A 155 -20.19 1.75 -7.42
N GLN A 156 -19.34 0.76 -7.15
CA GLN A 156 -19.32 -0.54 -7.81
C GLN A 156 -19.89 -1.67 -6.93
N GLY A 157 -20.99 -1.42 -6.21
CA GLY A 157 -21.71 -2.43 -5.41
C GLY A 157 -23.06 -2.83 -6.03
N ASN A 158 -24.00 -3.32 -5.22
CA ASN A 158 -25.31 -3.86 -5.61
C ASN A 158 -25.27 -5.12 -6.50
N TRP A 159 -24.24 -5.95 -6.35
CA TRP A 159 -24.10 -7.23 -7.04
C TRP A 159 -24.62 -8.42 -6.22
N GLY A 160 -25.14 -8.17 -5.01
CA GLY A 160 -25.74 -9.21 -4.16
C GLY A 160 -24.73 -9.97 -3.31
N GLY A 161 -23.53 -9.42 -3.15
CA GLY A 161 -22.45 -10.00 -2.35
C GLY A 161 -22.68 -9.94 -0.84
N PRO A 162 -21.82 -10.60 -0.04
CA PRO A 162 -21.86 -10.46 1.41
C PRO A 162 -21.50 -9.02 1.81
N LYS A 163 -22.12 -8.49 2.86
CA LYS A 163 -21.79 -7.14 3.37
C LYS A 163 -20.42 -7.04 4.04
N GLY A 164 -19.82 -8.18 4.39
CA GLY A 164 -18.59 -8.25 5.17
C GLY A 164 -18.77 -7.87 6.65
N PRO A 165 -17.70 -8.04 7.45
CA PRO A 165 -17.70 -7.58 8.83
C PRO A 165 -17.81 -6.05 8.90
N ALA A 166 -18.19 -5.55 10.07
CA ALA A 166 -18.05 -4.13 10.37
C ALA A 166 -16.56 -3.79 10.47
N SER A 167 -16.15 -2.65 9.90
CA SER A 167 -14.79 -2.15 10.05
C SER A 167 -14.51 -1.88 11.52
N GLN A 168 -13.38 -2.39 12.03
CA GLN A 168 -12.91 -2.03 13.35
C GLN A 168 -12.50 -0.56 13.33
N ASN A 169 -13.04 0.22 14.28
CA ASN A 169 -12.67 1.61 14.47
C ASN A 169 -11.74 1.73 15.69
N PHE A 170 -10.78 2.64 15.62
CA PHE A 170 -9.82 2.92 16.69
C PHE A 170 -9.94 4.40 17.09
N PRO A 171 -11.04 4.80 17.76
CA PRO A 171 -11.21 6.19 18.18
C PRO A 171 -10.16 6.58 19.24
N PRO A 172 -9.78 7.87 19.32
CA PRO A 172 -8.96 8.37 20.41
C PRO A 172 -9.60 8.05 21.78
N PRO A 173 -8.80 7.80 22.84
CA PRO A 173 -9.33 7.55 24.18
C PRO A 173 -10.20 8.71 24.68
N GLU A 174 -11.40 8.38 25.17
CA GLU A 174 -12.36 9.39 25.64
C GLU A 174 -11.78 10.24 26.80
N GLY A 175 -11.99 11.56 26.71
CA GLY A 175 -11.61 12.50 27.76
C GLY A 175 -10.10 12.76 27.92
N ARG A 176 -9.25 12.20 27.04
CA ARG A 176 -7.79 12.36 27.11
C ARG A 176 -7.25 13.20 25.96
N LYS A 177 -6.41 14.19 26.27
CA LYS A 177 -5.64 14.95 25.26
C LYS A 177 -4.46 14.10 24.76
N PRO A 178 -3.97 14.31 23.53
CA PRO A 178 -2.76 13.65 23.06
C PRO A 178 -1.59 13.89 24.02
N ASP A 179 -0.82 12.84 24.31
CA ASP A 179 0.37 12.96 25.17
C ASP A 179 1.50 13.70 24.44
N VAL A 180 1.60 13.51 23.13
CA VAL A 180 2.56 14.18 22.24
C VAL A 180 1.84 14.52 20.94
N VAL A 181 2.15 15.69 20.38
CA VAL A 181 1.72 16.10 19.04
C VAL A 181 2.98 16.42 18.23
N VAL A 182 3.14 15.73 17.11
CA VAL A 182 4.18 16.02 16.13
C VAL A 182 3.50 16.56 14.88
N SER A 183 4.00 17.68 14.38
CA SER A 183 3.52 18.27 13.13
C SER A 183 4.59 18.09 12.06
N HIS A 184 4.20 17.52 10.93
CA HIS A 184 5.04 17.39 9.76
C HIS A 184 4.43 18.21 8.63
N GLN A 185 5.17 19.20 8.14
CA GLN A 185 4.69 20.07 7.07
C GLN A 185 5.01 19.43 5.71
N THR A 186 3.96 19.13 4.94
CA THR A 186 4.10 18.73 3.53
C THR A 186 4.14 19.96 2.62
N THR A 187 4.57 19.77 1.37
CA THR A 187 4.55 20.77 0.31
C THR A 187 3.68 20.29 -0.85
N ALA A 188 3.48 21.15 -1.86
CA ALA A 188 2.78 20.76 -3.08
C ALA A 188 3.53 19.64 -3.85
N GLU A 189 4.84 19.51 -3.63
CA GLU A 189 5.73 18.54 -4.25
C GLU A 189 5.83 17.23 -3.46
N SER A 190 5.31 17.14 -2.23
CA SER A 190 5.46 15.93 -1.40
C SER A 190 4.90 14.68 -2.08
N ALA A 191 3.72 14.78 -2.71
CA ALA A 191 3.13 13.68 -3.48
C ALA A 191 3.96 13.33 -4.73
N LEU A 192 4.54 14.36 -5.37
CA LEU A 192 5.39 14.21 -6.56
C LEU A 192 6.72 13.54 -6.25
N LEU A 193 7.23 13.72 -5.03
CA LEU A 193 8.40 13.01 -4.53
C LEU A 193 8.06 11.58 -4.11
N TYR A 194 6.98 11.39 -3.32
CA TYR A 194 6.62 10.06 -2.81
C TYR A 194 6.25 9.06 -3.90
N ARG A 195 5.57 9.49 -4.97
CA ARG A 195 5.23 8.61 -6.11
C ARG A 195 6.43 7.92 -6.76
N LEU A 196 7.63 8.50 -6.64
CA LEU A 196 8.85 7.91 -7.19
C LEU A 196 9.21 6.55 -6.55
N ASN A 197 8.60 6.21 -5.41
CA ASN A 197 8.77 4.91 -4.78
C ASN A 197 7.98 3.78 -5.46
N GLY A 198 7.02 4.08 -6.33
CA GLY A 198 6.30 3.07 -7.11
C GLY A 198 4.84 3.39 -7.41
N ASP A 199 4.17 4.22 -6.59
CA ASP A 199 2.76 4.58 -6.83
C ASP A 199 2.64 5.81 -7.73
N TYR A 200 2.61 5.55 -9.03
CA TYR A 200 2.51 6.55 -10.08
C TYR A 200 1.06 6.98 -10.39
N ASN A 201 0.07 6.63 -9.57
CA ASN A 201 -1.34 6.98 -9.80
C ASN A 201 -1.52 8.49 -10.09
N PRO A 202 -2.11 8.86 -11.24
CA PRO A 202 -2.30 10.27 -11.61
C PRO A 202 -3.09 11.10 -10.60
N LEU A 203 -3.89 10.46 -9.73
CA LEU A 203 -4.60 11.11 -8.62
C LEU A 203 -3.67 11.95 -7.71
N HIS A 204 -2.39 11.59 -7.65
CA HIS A 204 -1.36 12.22 -6.82
C HIS A 204 -0.40 13.12 -7.61
N ALA A 205 -0.63 13.31 -8.91
CA ALA A 205 0.28 14.07 -9.77
C ALA A 205 -0.38 15.23 -10.52
N THR A 206 -1.68 15.13 -10.79
CA THR A 206 -2.41 16.11 -11.62
C THR A 206 -3.83 16.29 -11.07
N PRO A 207 -4.48 17.46 -11.20
CA PRO A 207 -5.71 17.75 -10.47
C PRO A 207 -6.96 17.07 -11.06
N GLU A 208 -6.94 16.67 -12.33
CA GLU A 208 -8.14 16.24 -13.07
C GLU A 208 -8.81 14.99 -12.47
N PRO A 209 -8.08 13.92 -12.07
CA PRO A 209 -8.70 12.76 -11.44
C PRO A 209 -9.38 13.12 -10.12
N GLY A 210 -8.70 13.89 -9.27
CA GLY A 210 -9.25 14.28 -7.97
C GLY A 210 -10.45 15.21 -8.08
N GLN A 211 -10.45 16.14 -9.04
CA GLN A 211 -11.63 16.95 -9.37
C GLN A 211 -12.82 16.09 -9.81
N LYS A 212 -12.59 15.10 -10.69
CA LYS A 212 -13.63 14.15 -11.14
C LYS A 212 -14.19 13.30 -10.00
N MET A 213 -13.37 12.98 -9.00
CA MET A 213 -13.76 12.20 -7.82
C MET A 213 -14.34 13.05 -6.68
N GLY A 214 -14.31 14.39 -6.79
CA GLY A 214 -14.86 15.31 -5.78
C GLY A 214 -13.89 15.69 -4.65
N PHE A 215 -12.58 15.41 -4.79
CA PHE A 215 -11.54 15.80 -3.83
C PHE A 215 -11.06 17.25 -4.00
N GLY A 216 -11.47 17.93 -5.08
CA GLY A 216 -11.12 19.33 -5.33
C GLY A 216 -9.75 19.56 -6.00
N GLY A 217 -8.91 18.54 -6.12
CA GLY A 217 -7.60 18.62 -6.77
C GLY A 217 -6.75 17.39 -6.48
N THR A 218 -5.43 17.55 -6.59
CA THR A 218 -4.46 16.50 -6.23
C THR A 218 -4.48 16.24 -4.72
N ILE A 219 -4.36 14.97 -4.33
CA ILE A 219 -4.27 14.55 -2.92
C ILE A 219 -2.94 13.84 -2.68
N MET A 220 -2.45 13.87 -1.44
CA MET A 220 -1.34 13.01 -1.01
C MET A 220 -1.74 11.53 -1.07
N HIS A 221 -0.75 10.65 -1.27
CA HIS A 221 -0.90 9.23 -0.96
C HIS A 221 -1.27 9.07 0.51
N GLY A 222 -2.10 8.07 0.80
CA GLY A 222 -2.59 7.76 2.14
C GLY A 222 -1.57 7.07 3.04
#